data_AF-A0A4Q5TGN3-F1
#
_entry.id   AF-A0A4Q5TGN3-F1
#
_cell.length_a   1.000
_cell.length_b   1.000
_cell.length_c   1.000
_cell.angle_alpha   90.00
_cell.angle_beta   90.00
_cell.angle_gamma   90.00
#
_symmetry.space_group_name_H-M   'P 1'
#
loop_
_entity.id
_entity.type
_entity.pdbx_description
1 polymer ?
#
loop_
_entity_poly.entity_id
_entity_poly.type
_entity_poly.pdbx_seq_one_letter_code
_entity_poly.pdbx_strand_id
1 'polypeptide(L)'
;MKKITQFFTLMVLAAGLASCAGNKVSTQATPKKKSKEQNVRDAFIQEFNKTRDLATNTVPAERLFAAKARQQQLFAEQASQRAVGGLSWEERGPINVGGRIRAMIFDKNDATNKKVWIGGVGGGLSPKASLSG
;
A
#
# COMPACT_ATOMS: atom_id res chain seq x y z
N MET A 1 0.08 -63.48 24.85
CA MET A 1 0.38 -62.33 23.96
C MET A 1 -0.78 -61.35 23.78
N LYS A 2 -2.05 -61.79 23.64
CA LYS A 2 -3.23 -60.89 23.47
C LYS A 2 -3.42 -59.82 24.56
N LYS A 3 -3.10 -60.12 25.83
CA LYS A 3 -3.27 -59.16 26.95
C LYS A 3 -2.28 -57.99 26.88
N ILE A 4 -1.04 -58.22 26.45
CA ILE A 4 -0.01 -57.16 26.33
C ILE A 4 -0.36 -56.21 25.16
N THR A 5 -0.84 -56.76 24.05
CA THR A 5 -1.29 -55.94 22.90
C THR A 5 -2.53 -55.11 23.24
N GLN A 6 -3.44 -55.62 24.08
CA GLN A 6 -4.59 -54.86 24.60
C GLN A 6 -4.20 -53.70 25.53
N PHE A 7 -3.20 -53.89 26.40
CA PHE A 7 -2.70 -52.80 27.25
C PHE A 7 -2.04 -51.68 26.43
N PHE A 8 -1.26 -52.04 25.42
CA PHE A 8 -0.63 -51.06 24.52
C PHE A 8 -1.67 -50.30 23.67
N THR A 9 -2.73 -50.97 23.20
CA THR A 9 -3.80 -50.29 22.45
C THR A 9 -4.63 -49.36 23.35
N LEU A 10 -4.92 -49.74 24.60
CA LEU A 10 -5.61 -48.87 25.56
C LEU A 10 -4.78 -47.64 25.94
N MET A 11 -3.46 -47.79 26.06
CA MET A 11 -2.57 -46.68 26.41
C MET A 11 -2.42 -45.66 25.26
N VAL A 12 -2.36 -46.11 24.00
CA VAL A 12 -2.30 -45.24 22.83
C VAL A 12 -3.64 -44.51 22.61
N LEU A 13 -4.78 -45.17 22.88
CA LEU A 13 -6.10 -44.54 22.79
C LEU A 13 -6.31 -43.46 23.87
N ALA A 14 -5.78 -43.65 25.07
CA ALA A 14 -5.85 -42.67 26.16
C ALA A 14 -4.97 -41.42 25.88
N ALA A 15 -3.82 -41.58 25.23
CA ALA A 15 -2.95 -40.47 24.84
C ALA A 15 -3.55 -39.62 23.70
N GLY A 16 -4.31 -40.23 22.78
CA GLY A 16 -4.97 -39.52 21.67
C GLY A 16 -6.10 -38.57 22.10
N LEU A 17 -6.78 -38.86 23.21
CA LEU A 17 -7.88 -38.02 23.70
C LEU A 17 -7.41 -36.79 24.49
N ALA A 18 -6.17 -36.80 24.99
CA ALA A 18 -5.60 -35.66 25.73
C ALA A 18 -5.12 -34.51 24.83
N SER A 19 -5.06 -34.69 23.50
CA SER A 19 -4.51 -33.68 22.57
C SER A 19 -5.54 -32.70 21.98
N CYS A 20 -6.82 -32.79 22.35
CA CYS A 20 -7.87 -31.96 21.75
C CYS A 20 -8.36 -30.78 22.61
N ALA A 21 -7.85 -30.61 23.82
CA ALA A 21 -8.30 -29.56 24.74
C ALA A 21 -7.18 -28.56 25.05
N GLY A 22 -6.89 -27.62 24.14
CA GLY A 22 -5.80 -26.68 24.37
C GLY A 22 -5.63 -25.46 23.48
N ASN A 23 -6.45 -25.21 22.44
CA ASN A 23 -6.37 -23.95 21.71
C ASN A 23 -7.44 -22.98 22.23
N LYS A 24 -7.09 -22.21 23.27
CA LYS A 24 -7.78 -20.95 23.57
C LYS A 24 -7.52 -20.02 22.39
N VAL A 25 -8.46 -19.95 21.44
CA VAL A 25 -8.49 -18.85 20.47
C VAL A 25 -8.49 -17.57 21.28
N SER A 26 -7.37 -16.84 21.24
CA SER A 26 -7.33 -15.47 21.73
C SER A 26 -8.34 -14.70 20.90
N THR A 27 -9.52 -14.45 21.48
CA THR A 27 -10.51 -13.56 20.89
C THR A 27 -9.86 -12.17 20.88
N GLN A 28 -9.15 -11.86 19.80
CA GLN A 28 -8.58 -10.54 19.62
C GLN A 28 -9.76 -9.57 19.64
N ALA A 29 -9.80 -8.74 20.69
CA ALA A 29 -10.79 -7.70 20.81
C ALA A 29 -10.78 -6.89 19.52
N THR A 30 -11.94 -6.77 18.86
CA THR A 30 -12.06 -5.98 17.65
C THR A 30 -11.57 -4.56 17.95
N PRO A 31 -10.71 -3.98 17.09
CA PRO A 31 -10.14 -2.67 17.36
C PRO A 31 -11.28 -1.66 17.46
N LYS A 32 -11.49 -1.13 18.67
CA LYS A 32 -12.49 -0.08 18.91
C LYS A 32 -12.15 1.12 18.03
N LYS A 33 -13.17 1.69 17.38
CA LYS A 33 -13.02 2.88 16.53
C LYS A 33 -12.41 4.01 17.36
N LYS A 34 -11.21 4.46 16.98
CA LYS A 34 -10.51 5.58 17.62
C LYS A 34 -11.32 6.87 17.48
N SER A 35 -11.26 7.74 18.51
CA SER A 35 -11.88 9.06 18.45
C SER A 35 -11.19 9.94 17.41
N LYS A 36 -11.85 11.01 16.96
CA LYS A 36 -11.25 11.96 16.00
C LYS A 36 -9.97 12.58 16.56
N GLU A 37 -9.97 12.94 17.84
CA GLU A 37 -8.83 13.52 18.56
C GLU A 37 -7.67 12.53 18.62
N GLN A 38 -7.95 11.26 18.89
CA GLN A 38 -6.93 10.21 18.89
C GLN A 38 -6.32 10.04 17.49
N ASN A 39 -7.14 10.01 16.44
CA ASN A 39 -6.64 9.92 15.07
C ASN A 39 -5.74 11.10 14.69
N VAL A 40 -6.13 12.31 15.08
CA VAL A 40 -5.32 13.52 14.84
C VAL A 40 -4.01 13.46 15.61
N ARG A 41 -4.03 13.09 16.90
CA ARG A 41 -2.81 12.91 17.70
C ARG A 41 -1.89 11.85 17.12
N ASP A 42 -2.44 10.70 16.73
CA ASP A 42 -1.68 9.59 16.15
C ASP A 42 -1.04 10.01 14.83
N ALA A 43 -1.73 10.79 13.99
CA ALA A 43 -1.16 11.33 12.76
C ALA A 43 0.02 12.27 13.06
N PHE A 44 -0.11 13.17 14.05
CA PHE A 44 1.00 14.04 14.47
C PHE A 44 2.19 13.25 15.01
N ILE A 45 1.95 12.25 15.86
CA ILE A 45 2.99 11.38 16.41
C ILE A 45 3.67 10.59 15.29
N GLN A 46 2.90 10.11 14.32
CA GLN A 46 3.43 9.40 13.16
C GLN A 46 4.35 10.29 12.32
N GLU A 47 3.94 11.51 12.02
CA GLU A 47 4.77 12.47 11.26
C GLU A 47 6.05 12.84 12.02
N PHE A 48 5.93 13.07 13.34
CA PHE A 48 7.09 13.30 14.20
C PHE A 48 8.05 12.10 14.19
N ASN A 49 7.54 10.88 14.31
CA ASN A 49 8.35 9.66 14.30
C ASN A 49 9.04 9.39 12.97
N LYS A 50 8.43 9.78 11.84
CA LYS A 50 9.05 9.66 10.51
C LYS A 50 10.22 10.62 10.31
N THR A 51 10.18 11.78 10.96
CA THR A 51 11.07 12.91 10.66
C THR A 51 12.09 13.20 11.76
N ARG A 52 11.86 12.72 12.98
CA ARG A 52 12.79 12.91 14.10
C ARG A 52 14.09 12.14 13.89
N ASP A 53 15.19 12.76 14.28
CA ASP A 53 16.47 12.08 14.46
C ASP A 53 16.39 11.21 15.74
N LEU A 54 16.84 9.94 15.66
CA LEU A 54 16.81 9.05 16.82
C LEU A 54 17.81 9.47 17.90
N ALA A 55 18.89 10.16 17.54
CA ALA A 55 19.92 10.58 18.50
C ALA A 55 19.47 11.79 19.34
N THR A 56 18.83 12.77 18.71
CA THR A 56 18.39 14.01 19.38
C THR A 56 16.92 14.01 19.76
N ASN A 57 16.14 13.07 19.23
CA ASN A 57 14.69 12.98 19.37
C ASN A 57 13.96 14.28 18.99
N THR A 58 14.52 15.03 18.05
CA THR A 58 13.97 16.29 17.53
C THR A 58 13.95 16.25 16.01
N VAL A 59 13.22 17.17 15.37
CA VAL A 59 13.21 17.33 13.91
C VAL A 59 14.17 18.49 13.57
N PRO A 60 15.43 18.22 13.17
CA PRO A 60 16.44 19.25 12.95
C PRO A 60 16.15 20.03 11.67
N ALA A 61 15.72 21.29 11.79
CA ALA A 61 15.39 22.15 10.65
C ALA A 61 16.65 22.57 9.86
N GLU A 62 17.78 22.71 10.55
CA GLU A 62 19.06 23.11 9.99
C GLU A 62 19.60 22.12 8.94
N ARG A 63 19.20 20.83 9.00
CA ARG A 63 19.63 19.79 8.05
C ARG A 63 18.66 19.59 6.87
N LEU A 64 17.58 20.37 6.79
CA LEU A 64 16.50 20.15 5.83
C LEU A 64 16.98 20.21 4.37
N PHE A 65 17.87 21.14 4.03
CA PHE A 65 18.42 21.27 2.67
C PHE A 65 19.26 20.06 2.28
N ALA A 66 20.12 19.57 3.18
CA ALA A 66 20.93 18.38 2.95
C ALA A 66 20.06 17.12 2.81
N ALA A 67 19.04 16.98 3.67
CA ALA A 67 18.07 15.88 3.58
C ALA A 67 17.31 15.91 2.24
N LYS A 68 16.88 17.08 1.78
CA LYS A 68 16.21 17.26 0.49
C LYS A 68 17.10 16.86 -0.69
N ALA A 69 18.37 17.27 -0.68
CA ALA A 69 19.32 16.89 -1.72
C ALA A 69 19.54 15.37 -1.76
N ARG A 70 19.73 14.73 -0.59
CA ARG A 70 19.85 13.27 -0.48
C ARG A 70 18.59 12.56 -0.97
N GLN A 71 17.42 13.05 -0.60
CA GLN A 71 16.15 12.52 -1.06
C GLN A 71 16.05 12.55 -2.59
N GLN A 72 16.44 13.67 -3.23
CA GLN A 72 16.44 13.80 -4.69
C GLN A 72 17.37 12.78 -5.36
N GLN A 73 18.57 12.56 -4.80
CA GLN A 73 19.51 11.55 -5.29
C GLN A 73 18.90 10.14 -5.21
N LEU A 74 18.34 9.76 -4.06
CA LEU A 74 17.66 8.47 -3.90
C LEU A 74 16.48 8.30 -4.87
N PHE A 75 15.71 9.37 -5.11
CA PHE A 75 14.62 9.34 -6.08
C PHE A 75 15.11 9.07 -7.50
N ALA A 76 16.24 9.66 -7.89
CA ALA A 76 16.86 9.45 -9.20
C ALA A 76 17.44 8.04 -9.34
N GLU A 77 18.15 7.55 -8.34
CA GLU A 77 18.71 6.18 -8.30
C GLU A 77 17.62 5.11 -8.39
N GLN A 78 16.53 5.29 -7.65
CA GLN A 78 15.41 4.36 -7.63
C GLN A 78 14.47 4.50 -8.84
N ALA A 79 14.62 5.52 -9.68
CA ALA A 79 13.72 5.73 -10.82
C ALA A 79 13.70 4.51 -11.77
N SER A 80 14.84 3.86 -11.96
CA SER A 80 14.97 2.64 -12.76
C SER A 80 14.42 1.38 -12.07
N GLN A 81 14.41 1.36 -10.73
CA GLN A 81 13.98 0.22 -9.92
C GLN A 81 12.46 0.20 -9.65
N ARG A 82 11.75 1.32 -9.87
CA ARG A 82 10.30 1.42 -9.65
C ARG A 82 9.47 0.69 -10.71
N ALA A 83 10.01 0.52 -11.91
CA ALA A 83 9.33 -0.23 -12.96
C ALA A 83 9.55 -1.73 -12.71
N VAL A 84 8.48 -2.46 -12.43
CA VAL A 84 8.52 -3.92 -12.56
C VAL A 84 8.67 -4.21 -14.06
N GLY A 85 9.91 -4.47 -14.47
CA GLY A 85 10.26 -4.73 -15.87
C GLY A 85 9.48 -5.93 -16.42
N GLY A 86 9.01 -5.84 -17.66
CA GLY A 86 8.35 -6.94 -18.36
C GLY A 86 6.84 -7.08 -18.14
N LEU A 87 6.20 -6.21 -17.34
CA LEU A 87 4.74 -6.12 -17.27
C LEU A 87 4.20 -5.19 -18.36
N SER A 88 3.55 -5.77 -19.37
CA SER A 88 2.77 -5.02 -20.36
C SER A 88 1.33 -4.92 -19.89
N TRP A 89 0.92 -3.77 -19.39
CA TRP A 89 -0.47 -3.49 -19.08
C TRP A 89 -1.25 -3.23 -20.37
N GLU A 90 -2.27 -4.02 -20.64
CA GLU A 90 -3.19 -3.81 -21.76
C GLU A 90 -4.60 -3.50 -21.21
N GLU A 91 -5.21 -2.43 -21.71
CA GLU A 91 -6.57 -2.05 -21.34
C GLU A 91 -7.57 -3.08 -21.90
N ARG A 92 -8.37 -3.70 -21.02
CA ARG A 92 -9.30 -4.79 -21.38
C ARG A 92 -10.73 -4.32 -21.69
N GLY A 93 -10.96 -3.01 -21.70
CA GLY A 93 -12.31 -2.41 -21.80
C GLY A 93 -12.70 -1.98 -23.21
N PRO A 94 -13.98 -1.62 -23.42
CA PRO A 94 -14.43 -1.01 -24.67
C PRO A 94 -13.71 0.32 -24.91
N ILE A 95 -12.91 0.40 -25.98
CA ILE A 95 -12.16 1.61 -26.35
C ILE A 95 -13.04 2.73 -26.92
N ASN A 96 -14.32 2.44 -27.18
CA ASN A 96 -15.30 3.33 -27.79
C ASN A 96 -16.41 3.78 -26.83
N VAL A 97 -16.32 3.46 -25.54
CA VAL A 97 -17.29 3.93 -24.53
C VAL A 97 -16.66 5.05 -23.73
N GLY A 98 -17.12 6.28 -23.99
CA GLY A 98 -16.69 7.47 -23.28
C GLY A 98 -17.41 7.63 -21.93
N GLY A 99 -16.67 8.09 -20.92
CA GLY A 99 -17.24 8.57 -19.65
C GLY A 99 -17.49 10.08 -19.65
N ARG A 100 -18.04 10.60 -18.56
CA ARG A 100 -18.20 12.06 -18.36
C ARG A 100 -16.84 12.74 -18.15
N ILE A 101 -16.53 13.70 -19.01
CA ILE A 101 -15.36 14.58 -18.93
C ILE A 101 -15.76 15.86 -18.19
N ARG A 102 -14.93 16.29 -17.22
CA ARG A 102 -15.12 17.55 -16.48
C ARG A 102 -14.25 18.69 -16.98
N ALA A 103 -13.05 18.38 -17.47
CA ALA A 103 -12.10 19.37 -17.93
C ALA A 103 -11.27 18.82 -19.07
N MET A 104 -10.92 19.69 -20.00
CA MET A 104 -10.02 19.41 -21.11
C MET A 104 -9.12 20.63 -21.32
N ILE A 105 -7.81 20.41 -21.42
CA ILE A 105 -6.83 21.49 -21.55
C ILE A 105 -5.76 21.09 -22.58
N PHE A 106 -5.48 21.99 -23.52
CA PHE A 106 -4.37 21.83 -24.46
C PHE A 106 -3.03 22.10 -23.74
N ASP A 107 -2.06 21.22 -23.95
CA ASP A 107 -0.73 21.40 -23.37
C ASP A 107 0.06 22.46 -24.16
N LYS A 108 0.21 23.66 -23.58
CA LYS A 108 0.98 24.75 -24.18
C LYS A 108 2.47 24.43 -24.35
N ASN A 109 2.98 23.42 -23.62
CA ASN A 109 4.38 23.00 -23.75
C ASN A 109 4.59 22.06 -24.94
N ASP A 110 3.53 21.61 -25.61
CA ASP A 110 3.64 20.82 -26.82
C ASP A 110 3.71 21.74 -28.05
N ALA A 111 4.89 21.80 -28.68
CA ALA A 111 5.12 22.57 -29.89
C ALA A 111 4.20 22.15 -31.06
N THR A 112 3.67 20.92 -31.03
CA THR A 112 2.74 20.43 -32.05
C THR A 112 1.28 20.79 -31.75
N ASN A 113 0.97 21.28 -30.55
CA ASN A 113 -0.37 21.57 -30.04
C ASN A 113 -1.36 20.39 -30.17
N LYS A 114 -0.87 19.14 -30.15
CA LYS A 114 -1.71 17.94 -30.31
C LYS A 114 -2.00 17.26 -28.98
N LYS A 115 -1.14 17.45 -27.99
CA LYS A 115 -1.33 16.91 -26.64
C LYS A 115 -2.44 17.65 -25.90
N VAL A 116 -3.40 16.87 -25.42
CA VAL A 116 -4.55 17.33 -24.65
C VAL A 116 -4.62 16.55 -23.35
N TRP A 117 -4.84 17.24 -22.24
CA TRP A 117 -5.12 16.65 -20.94
C TRP A 117 -6.63 16.58 -20.72
N ILE A 118 -7.13 15.41 -20.31
CA ILE A 118 -8.56 15.17 -20.07
C ILE A 118 -8.75 14.72 -18.62
N GLY A 119 -9.63 15.40 -17.90
CA GLY A 119 -10.06 15.03 -16.54
C GLY A 119 -11.43 14.38 -16.55
N GLY A 120 -11.49 13.07 -16.35
CA GLY A 120 -12.73 12.31 -16.16
C GLY A 120 -13.17 12.27 -14.69
N VAL A 121 -14.45 12.04 -14.42
CA VAL A 121 -14.94 11.98 -13.02
C VAL A 121 -14.60 10.68 -12.31
N GLY A 122 -14.69 9.56 -13.03
CA GLY A 122 -14.35 8.24 -12.50
C GLY A 122 -12.99 7.70 -12.98
N GLY A 123 -12.43 8.29 -14.05
CA GLY A 123 -11.22 7.80 -14.73
C GLY A 123 -9.94 8.58 -14.47
N GLY A 124 -9.99 9.61 -13.60
CA GLY A 124 -8.83 10.43 -13.28
C GLY A 124 -8.38 11.34 -14.42
N LEU A 125 -7.07 11.64 -14.44
CA LEU A 125 -6.43 12.52 -15.42
C LEU A 125 -5.67 11.70 -16.45
N SER A 126 -5.90 11.95 -17.73
CA SER A 126 -5.24 11.24 -18.82
C SER A 126 -4.66 12.20 -19.87
N PRO A 127 -3.38 12.04 -20.26
CA PRO A 127 -2.85 12.71 -21.45
C PRO A 127 -3.31 11.95 -22.70
N LYS A 128 -3.88 12.66 -23.67
CA LYS A 128 -4.27 12.13 -24.98
C LYS A 128 -3.51 12.89 -26.08
N ALA A 129 -2.98 12.14 -27.05
CA ALA A 129 -2.11 12.69 -28.08
C ALA A 129 -2.86 13.36 -29.26
N SER A 130 -4.16 13.09 -29.42
CA SER A 130 -5.03 13.75 -30.39
C SER A 130 -6.50 13.36 -30.19
N LEU A 131 -7.42 14.29 -30.46
CA LEU A 131 -8.84 13.98 -30.63
C LEU A 131 -9.05 13.71 -32.13
N SER A 132 -9.32 12.46 -32.50
CA SER A 132 -9.82 12.15 -33.84
C SER A 132 -11.28 12.62 -33.90
N GLY A 133 -11.55 13.65 -34.70
CA GLY A 133 -12.90 14.00 -35.14
C GLY A 133 -13.38 13.06 -36.23
#